data_AF-A0A961C0D0-F1
#
_entry.id   AF-A0A961C0D0-F1
#
_cell.length_a   1.000
_cell.length_b   1.000
_cell.length_c   1.000
_cell.angle_alpha   90.00
_cell.angle_beta   90.00
_cell.angle_gamma   90.00
#
_symmetry.space_group_name_H-M   'P 1'
#
loop_
_entity.id
_entity.type
_entity.pdbx_description
1 polymer ?
#
loop_
_entity_poly.entity_id
_entity_poly.type
_entity_poly.pdbx_seq_one_letter_code
_entity_poly.pdbx_strand_id
1 'polypeptide(L)' 'TLTRAPRGDNGFGYDPILQVEGDHRTSAELPTLEKNTISHRGKAFRALEEDLRQHLA' A
#
# COMPACT_ATOMS: atom_id res chain seq x y z
N THR A 1 -0.04 8.41 8.01
CA THR A 1 -0.33 8.90 9.38
C THR A 1 -0.89 7.79 10.24
N LEU A 2 -0.65 7.77 11.55
CA LEU A 2 -1.30 6.80 12.45
C LEU A 2 -2.65 7.34 12.95
N THR A 3 -3.69 6.53 12.87
CA THR A 3 -5.01 6.86 13.43
C THR A 3 -5.07 6.54 14.93
N ARG A 4 -6.03 7.14 15.65
CA ARG A 4 -6.23 6.88 17.09
C ARG A 4 -7.00 5.60 17.39
N ALA A 5 -7.69 5.04 16.40
CA ALA A 5 -8.45 3.81 16.50
C ALA A 5 -8.41 3.07 15.15
N PRO A 6 -8.43 1.72 15.15
CA PRO A 6 -8.44 0.93 13.93
C PRO A 6 -9.74 1.17 13.13
N ARG A 7 -9.64 1.17 11.79
CA ARG A 7 -10.78 1.18 10.88
C ARG A 7 -10.53 0.29 9.66
N GLY A 8 -11.59 -0.31 9.13
CA GLY A 8 -11.56 -1.17 7.95
C GLY A 8 -11.20 -2.62 8.25
N ASP A 9 -11.65 -3.52 7.38
CA ASP A 9 -11.59 -4.97 7.58
C ASP A 9 -10.69 -5.68 6.55
N ASN A 10 -10.14 -4.95 5.57
CA ASN A 10 -9.26 -5.52 4.56
C ASN A 10 -7.79 -5.57 5.01
N GLY A 11 -6.99 -6.38 4.32
CA GLY A 11 -5.55 -6.41 4.54
C GLY A 11 -5.16 -7.21 5.79
N PHE A 12 -4.06 -6.80 6.44
CA PHE A 12 -3.48 -7.52 7.57
C PHE A 12 -2.59 -6.62 8.44
N GLY A 13 -2.27 -7.08 9.64
CA GLY A 13 -1.32 -6.41 10.55
C GLY A 13 -1.78 -4.99 10.91
N TYR A 14 -0.93 -4.00 10.64
CA TYR A 14 -1.17 -2.59 11.01
C TYR A 14 -2.03 -1.81 10.01
N ASP A 15 -2.54 -2.46 8.95
CA ASP A 15 -3.36 -1.80 7.94
C ASP A 15 -4.53 -0.98 8.53
N PRO A 16 -5.23 -1.42 9.59
CA PRO A 16 -6.35 -0.65 10.16
C PRO A 16 -5.96 0.65 10.84
N ILE A 17 -4.69 0.89 11.15
CA ILE A 17 -4.23 2.14 11.80
C ILE A 17 -3.36 3.02 10.90
N LEU A 18 -3.01 2.54 9.71
CA LEU A 18 -2.18 3.26 8.75
C LEU A 18 -3.07 4.06 7.79
N GLN A 19 -3.25 5.35 8.06
CA GLN A 19 -3.92 6.27 7.14
C GLN A 19 -3.05 6.58 5.92
N VAL A 20 -3.66 6.45 4.75
CA VAL A 20 -3.06 6.73 3.45
C VAL A 20 -2.78 8.23 3.31
N GLU A 21 -1.61 8.58 2.80
CA GLU A 21 -1.23 9.98 2.60
C GLU A 21 -2.13 10.64 1.54
N GLY A 22 -2.67 11.83 1.85
CA GLY A 22 -3.60 12.53 0.97
C GLY A 22 -5.02 11.95 0.93
N ASP A 23 -5.33 10.94 1.74
CA ASP A 23 -6.65 10.31 1.85
C ASP A 23 -7.06 10.21 3.34
N HIS A 24 -8.34 10.08 3.63
CA HIS A 24 -8.87 9.89 4.98
C HIS A 24 -9.02 8.42 5.37
N ARG A 25 -8.95 7.51 4.40
CA ARG A 25 -9.05 6.06 4.60
C ARG A 25 -7.76 5.47 5.19
N THR A 26 -7.92 4.44 6.02
CA THR A 26 -6.82 3.54 6.40
C THR A 26 -6.51 2.57 5.28
N SER A 27 -5.35 1.92 5.34
CA SER A 27 -5.00 0.89 4.37
C SER A 27 -5.97 -0.30 4.40
N ALA A 28 -6.67 -0.54 5.50
CA ALA A 28 -7.68 -1.60 5.63
C ALA A 28 -9.06 -1.19 5.11
N GLU A 29 -9.32 0.11 4.92
CA GLU A 29 -10.55 0.63 4.29
C GLU A 29 -10.45 0.60 2.75
N LEU A 30 -9.25 0.41 2.19
CA LEU A 30 -9.06 0.30 0.75
C LEU A 30 -9.36 -1.12 0.21
N PRO A 31 -10.04 -1.24 -0.94
CA PRO A 31 -10.05 -2.48 -1.70
C PRO A 31 -8.63 -2.92 -2.06
N THR A 32 -8.37 -4.23 -2.08
CA THR A 32 -7.04 -4.80 -2.35
C THR A 32 -6.43 -4.29 -3.66
N LEU A 33 -7.22 -4.17 -4.73
CA LEU A 33 -6.74 -3.67 -6.01
C LEU A 33 -6.26 -2.22 -5.92
N GLU A 34 -7.06 -1.35 -5.30
CA GLU A 34 -6.72 0.06 -5.07
C GLU A 34 -5.48 0.19 -4.17
N LYS A 35 -5.41 -0.59 -3.08
CA LYS A 35 -4.21 -0.62 -2.23
C LYS A 35 -2.97 -1.02 -3.02
N ASN A 36 -3.05 -2.04 -3.87
CA ASN A 36 -1.90 -2.54 -4.63
C ASN A 36 -1.34 -1.51 -5.61
N THR A 37 -2.18 -0.62 -6.18
CA THR A 37 -1.70 0.44 -7.08
C THR A 37 -0.83 1.46 -6.34
N ILE A 38 -1.22 1.86 -5.12
CA ILE A 38 -0.55 2.92 -4.36
C ILE A 38 0.45 2.44 -3.28
N SER A 39 0.42 1.17 -2.89
CA SER A 39 1.20 0.64 -1.77
C SER A 39 2.71 0.78 -1.96
N HIS A 40 3.45 0.90 -0.84
CA HIS A 40 4.92 0.88 -0.82
C HIS A 40 5.47 -0.38 -1.50
N ARG A 41 4.84 -1.53 -1.28
CA ARG A 41 5.21 -2.80 -1.93
C ARG A 41 5.02 -2.72 -3.44
N GLY A 42 3.88 -2.22 -3.92
CA GLY A 42 3.64 -2.02 -5.35
C GLY A 42 4.66 -1.08 -5.99
N LYS A 43 5.01 0.03 -5.30
CA LYS A 43 6.06 0.95 -5.75
C LYS A 43 7.43 0.27 -5.84
N ALA A 44 7.81 -0.51 -4.83
CA ALA A 44 9.08 -1.22 -4.79
C ALA A 44 9.18 -2.27 -5.92
N PHE A 45 8.13 -3.06 -6.16
CA PHE A 45 8.16 -4.05 -7.24
C PHE A 45 8.20 -3.45 -8.63
N ARG A 46 7.58 -2.28 -8.87
CA ARG A 46 7.71 -1.56 -10.15
C ARG A 46 9.13 -1.03 -10.35
N ALA A 47 9.76 -0.50 -9.30
CA ALA A 47 11.16 -0.09 -9.37
C ALA A 47 12.09 -1.28 -9.63
N LEU A 48 11.83 -2.42 -8.97
CA LEU A 48 12.56 -3.67 -9.21
C LEU A 48 12.38 -4.17 -10.65
N GLU A 49 11.17 -4.12 -11.20
CA GLU A 49 10.91 -4.53 -12.58
C GLU A 49 11.75 -3.73 -13.58
N GLU A 50 11.82 -2.41 -13.40
CA GLU A 50 12.65 -1.53 -14.23
C GLU A 50 14.14 -1.90 -14.14
N ASP A 51 14.65 -2.10 -12.93
CA ASP A 51 16.04 -2.52 -12.70
C ASP A 51 16.36 -3.88 -13.34
N LEU A 52 15.46 -4.86 -13.20
CA LEU A 52 15.61 -6.18 -13.82
C LEU A 52 15.62 -6.10 -15.35
N ARG A 53 14.78 -5.25 -15.95
CA ARG A 53 14.78 -5.03 -17.41
C ARG A 53 16.11 -4.46 -17.91
N GLN A 54 16.78 -3.64 -17.10
CA GLN A 54 18.07 -3.05 -17.45
C GLN A 54 19.25 -4.03 -17.33
N HIS A 55 19.15 -5.02 -16.45
CA HIS A 55 20.27 -5.93 -16.13
C HIS A 55 20.12 -7.36 -16.66
N LEU A 56 18.92 -7.74 -17.11
CA LEU A 56 18.63 -9.08 -17.67
C LEU A 56 18.32 -9.07 -19.16
N ALA A 57 18.49 -7.93 -19.84
CA ALA A 57 18.34 -7.79 -21.30
C ALA A 57 19.62 -8.17 -22.05
#